data_AF-A0A1D2SV89-F1
#
_entry.id   AF-A0A1D2SV89-F1
#
_cell.length_a   1.000
_cell.length_b   1.000
_cell.length_c   1.000
_cell.angle_alpha   90.00
_cell.angle_beta   90.00
_cell.angle_gamma   90.00
#
_symmetry.space_group_name_H-M   'P 1'
#
loop_
_entity.id
_entity.type
_entity.pdbx_description
1 polymer ?
#
loop_
_entity_poly.entity_id
_entity_poly.type
_entity_poly.pdbx_seq_one_letter_code
_entity_poly.pdbx_strand_id
1 'polypeptide(L)'
;MSTEDLNTMIRRNMLLGMWAAKKLGLEGESADAYADDLARGTLDFERSDVLSKLRKDFKAAGIEQSDEDILQVMNELWLRAAGQTQTSRTDSTDAASIQLARNLLLK
;
A
#
# COMPACT_ATOMS: atom_id res chain seq x y z
N MET A 1 12.93 12.61 -1.44
CA MET A 1 12.43 11.22 -1.37
C MET A 1 13.15 10.43 -2.44
N SER A 2 13.82 9.32 -2.09
CA SER A 2 14.47 8.48 -3.09
C SER A 2 13.43 7.64 -3.84
N THR A 3 13.79 7.15 -5.02
CA THR A 3 12.96 6.20 -5.79
C THR A 3 12.75 4.89 -5.02
N GLU A 4 13.72 4.48 -4.20
CA GLU A 4 13.62 3.30 -3.34
C GLU A 4 12.62 3.50 -2.19
N ASP A 5 12.59 4.69 -1.59
CA ASP A 5 11.60 5.05 -0.56
C ASP A 5 10.19 5.03 -1.15
N LEU A 6 10.00 5.63 -2.33
CA LEU A 6 8.71 5.66 -3.03
C LEU A 6 8.21 4.24 -3.33
N ASN A 7 9.06 3.37 -3.85
CA ASN A 7 8.72 1.98 -4.12
C ASN A 7 8.34 1.22 -2.83
N THR A 8 9.06 1.48 -1.74
CA THR A 8 8.77 0.88 -0.43
C THR A 8 7.41 1.36 0.10
N MET A 9 7.09 2.64 -0.06
CA MET A 9 5.79 3.20 0.32
C MET A 9 4.63 2.64 -0.50
N ILE A 10 4.80 2.51 -1.81
CA ILE A 10 3.78 1.90 -2.70
C ILE A 10 3.49 0.47 -2.24
N ARG A 11 4.54 -0.33 -1.99
CA ARG A 11 4.39 -1.71 -1.51
C ARG A 11 3.72 -1.78 -0.14
N ARG A 12 4.15 -0.93 0.81
CA ARG A 12 3.50 -0.82 2.12
C ARG A 12 2.00 -0.50 1.96
N ASN A 13 1.66 0.47 1.12
CA ASN A 13 0.27 0.89 0.92
C ASN A 13 -0.58 -0.18 0.25
N MET A 14 -0.02 -0.95 -0.68
CA MET A 14 -0.68 -2.11 -1.26
C MET A 14 -0.98 -3.18 -0.20
N LEU A 15 0.01 -3.53 0.63
CA LEU A 15 -0.19 -4.48 1.74
C LEU A 15 -1.22 -3.98 2.76
N LEU A 16 -1.17 -2.68 3.06
CA LEU A 16 -2.09 -2.05 4.01
C LEU A 16 -3.52 -2.03 3.47
N GLY A 17 -3.68 -1.76 2.18
CA GLY A 17 -4.99 -1.81 1.54
C GLY A 17 -5.55 -3.23 1.50
N MET A 18 -4.73 -4.26 1.29
CA MET A 18 -5.19 -5.64 1.39
C MET A 18 -5.63 -6.02 2.81
N TRP A 19 -4.89 -5.54 3.83
CA TRP A 19 -5.28 -5.70 5.23
C TRP A 19 -6.63 -5.02 5.54
N ALA A 20 -6.80 -3.78 5.07
CA ALA A 20 -8.02 -3.02 5.27
C ALA A 20 -9.21 -3.60 4.50
N ALA A 21 -9.00 -4.04 3.26
CA ALA A 21 -10.01 -4.71 2.45
C ALA A 21 -10.57 -5.95 3.16
N LYS A 22 -9.71 -6.79 3.73
CA LYS A 22 -10.14 -7.95 4.52
C LYS A 22 -11.00 -7.54 5.73
N LYS A 23 -10.61 -6.49 6.46
CA LYS A 23 -11.41 -5.95 7.58
C LYS A 23 -12.78 -5.44 7.11
N LEU A 24 -12.81 -4.78 5.96
CA LEU A 24 -14.03 -4.27 5.30
C LEU A 24 -14.91 -5.37 4.70
N GLY A 25 -14.49 -6.64 4.72
CA GLY A 25 -15.21 -7.74 4.09
C GLY A 25 -15.18 -7.68 2.55
N LEU A 26 -14.21 -6.98 1.97
CA LEU A 26 -13.97 -6.97 0.54
C LEU A 26 -13.18 -8.23 0.15
N GLU A 27 -13.55 -8.84 -0.98
CA GLU A 27 -12.91 -10.04 -1.52
C GLU A 27 -12.69 -9.93 -3.02
N GLY A 28 -11.77 -10.75 -3.55
CA GLY A 28 -11.45 -10.81 -4.98
C GLY A 28 -11.07 -9.45 -5.55
N GLU A 29 -11.67 -9.12 -6.70
CA GLU A 29 -11.38 -7.88 -7.43
C GLU A 29 -11.64 -6.61 -6.60
N SER A 30 -12.63 -6.62 -5.70
CA SER A 30 -12.91 -5.47 -4.83
C SER A 30 -11.78 -5.24 -3.81
N ALA A 31 -11.17 -6.31 -3.30
CA ALA A 31 -10.03 -6.20 -2.38
C ALA A 31 -8.77 -5.72 -3.11
N ASP A 32 -8.52 -6.27 -4.30
CA ASP A 32 -7.41 -5.87 -5.16
C ASP A 32 -7.54 -4.39 -5.54
N ALA A 33 -8.71 -3.95 -6.01
CA ALA A 33 -8.98 -2.57 -6.38
C ALA A 33 -8.77 -1.59 -5.21
N TYR A 34 -9.15 -1.97 -3.99
CA TYR A 34 -8.95 -1.15 -2.80
C TYR A 34 -7.45 -1.02 -2.45
N ALA A 35 -6.69 -2.12 -2.54
CA ALA A 35 -5.25 -2.11 -2.32
C ALA A 35 -4.51 -1.24 -3.37
N ASP A 36 -4.94 -1.37 -4.61
CA ASP A 36 -4.43 -0.64 -5.75
C ASP A 36 -4.70 0.87 -5.66
N ASP A 37 -5.88 1.26 -5.19
CA ASP A 37 -6.24 2.67 -4.96
C ASP A 37 -5.31 3.31 -3.92
N LEU A 38 -5.05 2.62 -2.81
CA LEU A 38 -4.12 3.06 -1.78
C LEU A 38 -2.68 3.14 -2.29
N ALA A 39 -2.25 2.17 -3.10
CA ALA A 39 -0.93 2.17 -3.73
C ALA A 39 -0.75 3.37 -4.68
N ARG A 40 -1.73 3.62 -5.56
CA ARG A 40 -1.74 4.77 -6.49
C ARG A 40 -1.79 6.11 -5.78
N GLY A 41 -2.56 6.22 -4.69
CA GLY A 41 -2.63 7.42 -3.87
C GLY A 41 -1.26 7.92 -3.40
N THR A 42 -0.30 7.01 -3.17
CA THR A 42 1.09 7.33 -2.80
C THR A 42 1.80 8.26 -3.78
N LEU A 43 1.40 8.25 -5.05
CA LEU A 43 2.02 9.10 -6.09
C LEU A 43 1.70 10.58 -5.88
N ASP A 44 0.60 10.90 -5.19
CA ASP A 44 0.24 12.25 -4.78
C ASP A 44 0.57 12.44 -3.28
N PHE A 45 1.86 12.54 -2.97
CA PHE A 45 2.36 12.57 -1.60
C PHE A 45 1.83 13.76 -0.76
N GLU A 46 1.46 14.88 -1.40
CA GLU A 46 0.92 16.05 -0.71
C GLU A 46 -0.53 15.86 -0.28
N ARG A 47 -1.29 15.03 -1.02
CA ARG A 47 -2.70 14.75 -0.73
C ARG A 47 -2.95 13.38 -0.11
N SER A 48 -1.97 12.49 -0.17
CA SER A 48 -2.07 11.12 0.32
C SER A 48 -2.18 11.09 1.86
N ASP A 49 -3.40 11.11 2.36
CA ASP A 49 -3.70 10.85 3.77
C ASP A 49 -4.35 9.47 3.95
N VAL A 50 -3.47 8.45 4.00
CA VAL A 50 -3.85 7.04 4.13
C VAL A 50 -4.55 6.76 5.46
N LEU A 51 -4.08 7.34 6.56
CA LEU A 51 -4.68 7.15 7.88
C LEU A 51 -6.11 7.70 7.90
N SER A 52 -6.32 8.93 7.41
CA SER A 52 -7.66 9.52 7.35
C SER A 52 -8.59 8.74 6.43
N LYS A 53 -8.10 8.19 5.30
CA LYS A 53 -8.90 7.34 4.42
C LYS A 53 -9.36 6.07 5.15
N LEU A 54 -8.43 5.32 5.73
CA LEU A 54 -8.75 4.10 6.47
C LEU A 54 -9.73 4.35 7.61
N ARG A 55 -9.52 5.42 8.38
CA ARG A 55 -10.41 5.82 9.46
C ARG A 55 -11.83 6.10 8.96
N LYS A 56 -11.97 6.81 7.84
CA LYS A 56 -13.29 7.08 7.23
C LYS A 56 -13.97 5.80 6.76
N ASP A 57 -13.22 4.93 6.09
CA ASP A 57 -13.75 3.69 5.52
C ASP A 57 -14.19 2.71 6.63
N PHE A 58 -13.38 2.54 7.69
CA PHE A 58 -13.76 1.73 8.85
C PHE A 58 -14.95 2.31 9.61
N LYS A 59 -14.97 3.63 9.81
CA LYS A 59 -16.13 4.29 10.45
C LYS A 59 -17.41 4.08 9.64
N ALA A 60 -17.34 4.20 8.31
CA ALA A 60 -18.48 3.98 7.43
C ALA A 60 -18.98 2.52 7.46
N ALA A 61 -18.06 1.57 7.64
CA ALA A 61 -18.37 0.15 7.78
C ALA A 61 -18.75 -0.29 9.21
N GLY A 62 -18.71 0.62 10.20
CA GLY A 62 -18.97 0.29 11.60
C GLY A 62 -17.90 -0.59 12.26
N ILE A 63 -16.68 -0.58 11.72
CA ILE A 63 -15.55 -1.35 12.24
C ILE A 63 -14.79 -0.50 13.26
N GLU A 64 -14.64 -1.01 14.47
CA GLU A 64 -13.80 -0.40 15.49
C GLU A 64 -12.32 -0.72 15.22
N GLN A 65 -11.57 0.30 14.77
CA GLN A 65 -10.12 0.29 14.74
C GLN A 65 -9.62 1.64 15.24
N SER A 66 -8.70 1.62 16.20
CA SER A 66 -8.09 2.86 16.69
C SER A 66 -7.04 3.38 15.73
N ASP A 67 -6.76 4.69 15.79
CA ASP A 67 -5.67 5.30 15.02
C ASP A 67 -4.32 4.68 15.40
N GLU A 68 -4.13 4.31 16.66
CA GLU A 68 -2.92 3.62 17.16
C GLU A 68 -2.73 2.24 16.52
N ASP A 69 -3.80 1.44 16.42
CA ASP A 69 -3.74 0.13 15.77
C ASP A 69 -3.40 0.26 14.27
N ILE A 70 -3.99 1.24 13.58
CA ILE A 70 -3.72 1.47 12.16
C ILE A 70 -2.25 1.86 11.99
N LEU A 71 -1.73 2.75 12.83
CA LEU A 71 -0.33 3.17 12.79
C LEU A 71 0.63 2.02 13.12
N GLN A 72 0.27 1.15 14.05
CA GLN A 72 1.05 -0.06 14.35
C GLN A 72 1.14 -0.96 13.11
N VAL A 73 0.00 -1.24 12.46
CA VAL A 73 -0.02 -2.04 11.23
C VAL A 73 0.80 -1.37 10.12
N MET A 74 0.70 -0.05 9.96
CA MET A 74 1.53 0.69 8.99
C MET A 74 3.03 0.51 9.24
N ASN A 75 3.47 0.54 10.50
CA ASN A 75 4.86 0.32 10.89
C ASN A 75 5.31 -1.13 10.64
N GLU A 76 4.49 -2.11 11.00
CA GLU A 76 4.79 -3.53 10.73
C GLU A 76 4.91 -3.81 9.23
N LEU A 77 4.02 -3.23 8.42
CA LEU A 77 4.04 -3.38 6.98
C LEU A 77 5.20 -2.62 6.33
N TRP A 78 5.65 -1.51 6.92
CA TRP A 78 6.87 -0.83 6.48
C TRP A 78 8.08 -1.75 6.60
N LEU A 79 8.26 -2.40 7.75
CA LEU A 79 9.36 -3.34 7.98
C LEU A 79 9.32 -4.51 6.99
N ARG A 80 8.13 -5.04 6.69
CA ARG A 80 7.96 -6.10 5.68
C ARG A 80 8.30 -5.61 4.28
N ALA A 81 7.82 -4.43 3.89
CA ALA A 81 8.08 -3.85 2.57
C ALA A 81 9.58 -3.55 2.37
N ALA A 82 10.25 -3.06 3.40
CA ALA A 82 11.69 -2.82 3.40
C ALA A 82 12.51 -4.12 3.41
N GLY A 83 12.09 -5.16 4.15
CA GLY A 83 12.77 -6.46 4.14
C GLY A 83 12.76 -7.17 2.78
N GLN A 84 11.72 -6.94 1.97
CA GLN A 84 11.62 -7.53 0.62
C GLN A 84 12.62 -6.94 -0.39
N THR A 85 13.16 -5.74 -0.17
CA THR A 85 14.22 -5.18 -1.07
C THR A 85 15.56 -5.89 -0.88
N GLN A 86 15.79 -6.52 0.27
CA GLN A 86 17.05 -7.20 0.58
C GLN A 86 17.04 -8.67 0.14
N THR A 87 15.90 -9.36 0.23
CA THR A 87 15.75 -10.74 -0.27
C THR A 87 15.81 -10.85 -1.80
N SER A 88 15.50 -9.78 -2.53
CA SER A 88 15.42 -9.80 -4.00
C SER A 88 16.73 -9.40 -4.70
N ARG A 89 17.80 -9.07 -3.97
CA ARG A 89 19.07 -8.60 -4.58
C ARG A 89 19.97 -9.74 -5.08
N THR A 90 19.60 -11.01 -4.85
CA THR A 90 20.42 -12.15 -5.27
C THR A 90 19.91 -12.88 -6.52
N ASP A 91 18.67 -12.68 -6.94
CA ASP A 91 18.14 -13.37 -8.13
C ASP A 91 17.54 -12.37 -9.15
N SER A 92 18.41 -11.94 -10.07
CA SER A 92 18.11 -11.51 -11.45
C SER A 92 17.04 -10.41 -11.68
N THR A 93 17.51 -9.20 -11.99
CA THR A 93 16.94 -8.23 -12.96
C THR A 93 15.46 -8.41 -13.38
N ASP A 94 14.53 -7.81 -12.63
CA ASP A 94 13.12 -7.74 -13.00
C ASP A 94 12.82 -6.57 -13.95
N ALA A 95 12.96 -6.82 -15.26
CA ALA A 95 12.37 -5.99 -16.31
C ALA A 95 10.84 -5.81 -16.13
N ALA A 96 10.19 -6.71 -15.37
CA ALA A 96 8.77 -6.64 -15.01
C ALA A 96 8.44 -5.50 -14.05
N SER A 97 9.33 -5.17 -13.10
CA SER A 97 9.13 -4.07 -12.15
C SER A 97 9.19 -2.69 -12.83
N ILE A 98 10.01 -2.57 -13.89
CA ILE A 98 10.11 -1.35 -14.71
C ILE A 98 8.87 -1.20 -15.61
N GLN A 99 8.27 -2.31 -16.06
CA GLN A 99 7.11 -2.29 -16.96
C GLN A 99 5.84 -1.77 -16.28
N LEU A 100 5.60 -2.13 -15.01
CA LEU A 100 4.44 -1.66 -14.25
C LEU A 100 4.53 -0.15 -13.96
N ALA A 101 5.71 0.33 -13.56
CA ALA A 101 5.96 1.77 -13.37
C ALA A 101 5.81 2.56 -14.68
N ARG A 102 6.23 2.00 -15.81
CA ARG A 102 6.14 2.64 -17.13
C ARG A 102 4.69 2.76 -17.64
N ASN A 103 3.86 1.75 -17.44
CA ASN A 103 2.44 1.79 -17.84
C ASN A 103 1.60 2.72 -16.95
N LEU A 104 2.04 2.99 -15.72
CA LEU A 104 1.35 3.91 -14.80
C LEU A 104 1.75 5.38 -15.00
N LEU A 105 2.88 5.65 -15.67
CA LEU A 105 3.39 7.02 -15.92
C LEU A 105 3.06 7.58 -17.32
N LEU A 106 2.35 6.81 -18.16
CA LEU A 106 1.92 7.23 -19.50
C LEU A 106 0.39 7.18 -19.61
N LYS A 107 -0.29 8.17 -19.03
CA LYS A 107 -1.62 8.64 -19.44
C LYS A 107 -1.68 10.15 -19.32
#